data_AF-A0A453ADS4-F1
#
_entry.id   AF-A0A453ADS4-F1
#
_cell.length_a   1.000
_cell.length_b   1.000
_cell.length_c   1.000
_cell.angle_alpha   90.00
_cell.angle_beta   90.00
_cell.angle_gamma   90.00
#
_symmetry.space_group_name_H-M   'P 1'
#
loop_
_entity.id
_entity.type
_entity.pdbx_description
1 polymer ?
#
loop_
_entity_poly.entity_id
_entity_poly.type
_entity_poly.pdbx_seq_one_letter_code
_entity_poly.pdbx_strand_id
1 'polypeptide(L)'
;MISTASTLSLQACCIEYLILESDNLSKLFPNAHLTIGGFTLDAHVLFAILTTLVVMPTTWLRDLSCLSFISAGGVVASIVIVSCLFWAGLVDHVGVNKSEGTALNLPGIPIAIGLYGYCYSGHGVFPNIYSSLKKSNQFNAVLFTCIALSTVLFAGAAVMGYIMFGETTESQFTLNMPPNLMSSKIAVWTTVTNPITKYALTMTPLALSLEELLPTNRQTYGNIIMLRSALVLSSLGVALSVPFFGLVMSLVGSLLTMFVAYILPCACFLAILRSTVTWYQIVLCVFIIVVGLCCAGVGTYSSLSKIIQNYQ
;
A
#
# COMPACT_ATOMS: atom_id res chain seq x y z
N MET A 1 -14.95 -5.51 -15.04
CA MET A 1 -13.64 -6.21 -14.85
C MET A 1 -12.49 -5.23 -14.59
N ILE A 2 -12.24 -4.25 -15.45
CA ILE A 2 -11.13 -3.27 -15.25
C ILE A 2 -11.39 -2.38 -14.04
N SER A 3 -12.53 -1.66 -14.05
CA SER A 3 -12.95 -0.81 -12.93
C SER A 3 -12.97 -1.59 -11.62
N THR A 4 -13.57 -2.79 -11.60
CA THR A 4 -13.62 -3.65 -10.41
C THR A 4 -12.24 -4.03 -9.87
N ALA A 5 -11.26 -4.36 -10.74
CA ALA A 5 -9.91 -4.71 -10.30
C ALA A 5 -9.15 -3.49 -9.74
N SER A 6 -9.31 -2.33 -10.38
CA SER A 6 -8.74 -1.06 -9.87
C SER A 6 -9.35 -0.67 -8.52
N THR A 7 -10.67 -0.76 -8.37
CA THR A 7 -11.39 -0.51 -7.12
C THR A 7 -10.90 -1.45 -6.00
N LEU A 8 -10.70 -2.73 -6.30
CA LEU A 8 -10.20 -3.70 -5.33
C LEU A 8 -8.74 -3.40 -4.93
N SER A 9 -7.90 -2.95 -5.86
CA SER A 9 -6.52 -2.54 -5.54
C SER A 9 -6.46 -1.32 -4.61
N LEU A 10 -7.35 -0.34 -4.80
CA LEU A 10 -7.45 0.83 -3.91
C LEU A 10 -7.99 0.44 -2.53
N GLN A 11 -8.97 -0.46 -2.47
CA GLN A 11 -9.47 -1.02 -1.21
C GLN A 11 -8.34 -1.73 -0.44
N ALA A 12 -7.49 -2.48 -1.13
CA ALA A 12 -6.34 -3.13 -0.54
C ALA A 12 -5.33 -2.15 0.07
N CYS A 13 -5.09 -0.99 -0.57
CA CYS A 13 -4.26 0.06 0.01
C CYS A 13 -4.87 0.64 1.30
N CYS A 14 -6.19 0.76 1.37
CA CYS A 14 -6.86 1.15 2.60
C CYS A 14 -6.72 0.09 3.72
N ILE A 15 -6.82 -1.20 3.37
CA ILE A 15 -6.56 -2.30 4.31
C ILE A 15 -5.13 -2.26 4.83
N GLU A 16 -4.15 -2.04 3.94
CA GLU A 16 -2.73 -1.91 4.30
C GLU A 16 -2.52 -0.86 5.40
N TYR A 17 -3.10 0.34 5.25
CA TYR A 17 -2.96 1.39 6.26
C TYR A 17 -3.46 0.98 7.64
N LEU A 18 -4.53 0.18 7.72
CA LEU A 18 -5.06 -0.29 9.00
C LEU A 18 -4.16 -1.35 9.64
N ILE A 19 -3.61 -2.28 8.84
CA ILE A 19 -2.67 -3.31 9.34
C ILE A 19 -1.37 -2.65 9.80
N LEU A 20 -0.80 -1.76 8.98
CA LEU A 20 0.41 -0.99 9.29
C LEU A 20 0.28 -0.28 10.63
N GLU A 21 -0.84 0.42 10.84
CA GLU A 21 -1.08 1.19 12.04
C GLU A 21 -1.26 0.30 13.28
N SER A 22 -2.04 -0.78 13.12
CA SER A 22 -2.26 -1.80 14.16
C SER A 22 -0.94 -2.40 14.64
N ASP A 23 -0.06 -2.78 13.72
CA ASP A 23 1.25 -3.39 14.03
C ASP A 23 2.20 -2.40 14.73
N ASN A 24 2.24 -1.14 14.28
CA ASN A 24 3.13 -0.14 14.89
C ASN A 24 2.65 0.28 16.28
N LEU A 25 1.34 0.50 16.46
CA LEU A 25 0.78 0.90 17.75
C LEU A 25 0.80 -0.25 18.77
N SER A 26 0.52 -1.49 18.35
CA SER A 26 0.64 -2.66 19.22
C SER A 26 2.09 -2.88 19.68
N LYS A 27 3.08 -2.63 18.81
CA LYS A 27 4.49 -2.63 19.22
C LYS A 27 4.82 -1.56 20.27
N LEU A 28 4.23 -0.36 20.17
CA LEU A 28 4.43 0.71 21.16
C LEU A 28 3.75 0.41 22.50
N PHE A 29 2.57 -0.20 22.46
CA PHE A 29 1.74 -0.47 23.63
C PHE A 29 1.32 -1.95 23.66
N PRO A 30 2.25 -2.89 23.86
CA PRO A 30 1.97 -4.32 23.76
C PRO A 30 1.01 -4.83 24.85
N ASN A 31 0.95 -4.11 25.97
CA ASN A 31 0.06 -4.43 27.09
C ASN A 31 -1.30 -3.72 26.99
N ALA A 32 -1.56 -2.96 25.93
CA ALA A 32 -2.85 -2.33 25.73
C ALA A 32 -3.90 -3.40 25.47
N HIS A 33 -4.92 -3.44 26.32
CA HIS A 33 -6.07 -4.30 26.16
C HIS A 33 -7.29 -3.56 26.67
N LEU A 34 -8.46 -3.86 26.10
CA LEU A 34 -9.72 -3.27 26.51
C LEU A 34 -10.75 -4.35 26.74
N THR A 35 -11.24 -4.44 27.97
CA THR A 35 -12.28 -5.41 28.36
C THR A 35 -13.64 -4.72 28.34
N ILE A 36 -14.48 -5.05 27.36
CA ILE A 36 -15.87 -4.55 27.28
C ILE A 36 -16.80 -5.75 27.29
N GLY A 37 -17.71 -5.81 28.27
CA GLY A 37 -18.80 -6.80 28.29
C GLY A 37 -18.32 -8.27 28.27
N GLY A 38 -17.15 -8.56 28.84
CA GLY A 38 -16.57 -9.91 28.88
C GLY A 38 -15.66 -10.28 27.71
N PHE A 39 -15.59 -9.45 26.66
CA PHE A 39 -14.63 -9.61 25.56
C PHE A 39 -13.37 -8.78 25.85
N THR A 40 -12.21 -9.42 25.78
CA THR A 40 -10.90 -8.76 25.86
C THR A 40 -10.40 -8.51 24.44
N LEU A 41 -10.27 -7.23 24.07
CA LEU A 41 -9.64 -6.84 22.82
C LEU A 41 -8.13 -6.78 23.05
N ASP A 42 -7.37 -7.56 22.27
CA ASP A 42 -5.92 -7.45 22.23
C ASP A 42 -5.47 -6.13 21.57
N ALA A 43 -4.18 -5.82 21.70
CA ALA A 43 -3.61 -4.57 21.21
C ALA A 43 -3.82 -4.38 19.69
N HIS A 44 -3.67 -5.43 18.88
CA HIS A 44 -3.81 -5.32 17.43
C HIS A 44 -5.26 -4.98 17.04
N VAL A 45 -6.23 -5.70 17.60
CA VAL A 45 -7.65 -5.46 17.34
C VAL A 45 -8.07 -4.07 17.84
N LEU A 46 -7.63 -3.71 19.05
CA LEU A 46 -7.92 -2.40 19.64
C LEU A 46 -7.40 -1.25 18.76
N PHE A 47 -6.14 -1.32 18.32
CA PHE A 47 -5.55 -0.26 17.52
C PHE A 47 -6.10 -0.22 16.09
N ALA A 48 -6.43 -1.36 15.48
CA ALA A 48 -7.12 -1.37 14.18
C ALA A 48 -8.49 -0.66 14.25
N ILE A 49 -9.27 -0.91 15.32
CA ILE A 49 -10.55 -0.23 15.56
C ILE A 49 -10.33 1.26 15.82
N LEU A 50 -9.39 1.62 16.70
CA LEU A 50 -9.09 3.02 17.03
C LEU A 50 -8.69 3.81 15.77
N THR A 51 -7.77 3.29 14.98
CA THR A 51 -7.34 3.90 13.72
C THR A 51 -8.52 4.07 12.79
N THR A 52 -9.38 3.06 12.67
CA THR A 52 -10.58 3.13 11.85
C THR A 52 -11.49 4.29 12.28
N LEU A 53 -11.72 4.47 13.58
CA LEU A 53 -12.52 5.57 14.12
C LEU A 53 -11.88 6.93 13.84
N VAL A 54 -10.55 7.04 13.87
CA VAL A 54 -9.81 8.29 13.60
C VAL A 54 -9.84 8.64 12.11
N VAL A 55 -9.63 7.68 11.20
CA VAL A 55 -9.59 7.96 9.75
C VAL A 55 -10.98 8.07 9.13
N MET A 56 -12.01 7.45 9.69
CA MET A 56 -13.35 7.43 9.11
C MET A 56 -13.91 8.84 8.82
N PRO A 57 -13.86 9.82 9.75
CA PRO A 57 -14.33 11.18 9.47
C PRO A 57 -13.57 11.88 8.33
N THR A 58 -12.28 11.57 8.17
CA THR A 58 -11.45 12.16 7.10
C THR A 58 -11.96 11.73 5.72
N THR A 59 -12.57 10.55 5.60
CA THR A 59 -13.12 10.06 4.33
C THR A 59 -14.39 10.79 3.90
N TRP A 60 -15.08 11.48 4.81
CA TRP A 60 -16.28 12.24 4.49
C TRP A 60 -15.97 13.59 3.82
N LEU A 61 -14.72 14.04 3.90
CA LEU A 61 -14.24 15.22 3.20
C LEU A 61 -14.22 14.98 1.69
N ARG A 62 -14.86 15.86 0.93
CA ARG A 62 -14.87 15.82 -0.54
C ARG A 62 -13.91 16.80 -1.20
N ASP A 63 -13.42 17.79 -0.45
CA ASP A 63 -12.52 18.80 -1.02
C ASP A 63 -11.09 18.25 -1.13
N LEU A 64 -10.70 17.93 -2.37
CA LEU A 64 -9.36 17.46 -2.71
C LEU A 64 -8.28 18.51 -2.40
N SER A 65 -8.61 19.79 -2.32
CA SER A 65 -7.66 20.86 -2.02
C SER A 65 -7.16 20.76 -0.58
N CYS A 66 -8.10 20.61 0.37
CA CYS A 66 -7.77 20.38 1.78
C CYS A 66 -6.96 19.09 1.96
N LEU A 67 -7.37 18.02 1.27
CA LEU A 67 -6.65 16.75 1.31
C LEU A 67 -5.25 16.85 0.69
N SER A 68 -5.04 17.69 -0.32
CA SER A 68 -3.72 17.91 -0.94
C SER A 68 -2.72 18.55 0.02
N PHE A 69 -3.14 19.53 0.84
CA PHE A 69 -2.24 20.12 1.86
C PHE A 69 -1.84 19.09 2.91
N ILE A 70 -2.80 18.28 3.34
CA ILE A 70 -2.57 17.17 4.28
C ILE A 70 -1.64 16.12 3.65
N SER A 71 -1.81 15.82 2.35
CA SER A 71 -0.95 14.89 1.60
C SER A 71 0.51 15.32 1.54
N ALA A 72 0.77 16.63 1.42
CA ALA A 72 2.13 17.15 1.37
C ALA A 72 2.87 16.83 2.68
N GLY A 73 2.18 16.90 3.83
CA GLY A 73 2.68 16.42 5.12
C GLY A 73 3.02 14.92 5.10
N GLY A 74 2.19 14.10 4.45
CA GLY A 74 2.44 12.66 4.29
C GLY A 74 3.70 12.32 3.47
N VAL A 75 4.07 13.16 2.50
CA VAL A 75 5.34 13.01 1.76
C VAL A 75 6.53 13.30 2.67
N VAL A 76 6.46 14.42 3.41
CA VAL A 76 7.50 14.77 4.40
C VAL A 76 7.64 13.68 5.46
N ALA A 77 6.54 13.16 5.98
CA ALA A 77 6.51 12.05 6.92
C ALA A 77 7.24 10.81 6.36
N SER A 78 7.01 10.47 5.08
CA SER A 78 7.68 9.35 4.42
C SER A 78 9.20 9.56 4.32
N ILE A 79 9.65 10.79 4.02
CA ILE A 79 11.08 11.14 4.00
C ILE A 79 11.69 11.06 5.40
N VAL A 80 10.99 11.53 6.43
CA VAL A 80 11.43 11.47 7.83
C VAL A 80 11.60 10.03 8.27
N ILE A 81 10.63 9.15 7.98
CA ILE A 81 10.68 7.72 8.33
C ILE A 81 11.92 7.05 7.73
N VAL A 82 12.21 7.28 6.45
CA VAL A 82 13.43 6.74 5.81
C VAL A 82 14.69 7.38 6.39
N SER A 83 14.68 8.68 6.66
CA SER A 83 15.84 9.38 7.27
C SER A 83 16.16 8.84 8.66
N CYS A 84 15.15 8.50 9.46
CA CYS A 84 15.34 7.86 10.77
C CYS A 84 15.95 6.46 10.65
N LEU A 85 15.60 5.69 9.62
CA LEU A 85 16.23 4.39 9.35
C LEU A 85 17.73 4.57 9.05
N PHE A 86 18.07 5.53 8.19
CA PHE A 86 19.48 5.85 7.90
C PHE A 86 20.23 6.34 9.14
N TRP A 87 19.59 7.17 9.96
CA TRP A 87 20.19 7.62 11.22
C TRP A 87 20.46 6.44 12.16
N ALA A 88 19.48 5.55 12.34
CA ALA A 88 19.63 4.37 13.18
C ALA A 88 20.76 3.45 12.69
N GLY A 89 20.91 3.26 11.38
CA GLY A 89 21.97 2.43 10.82
C GLY A 89 23.35 3.08 10.88
N LEU A 90 23.47 4.34 10.45
CA LEU A 90 24.76 5.01 10.25
C LEU A 90 25.30 5.69 11.51
N VAL A 91 24.42 6.23 12.36
CA VAL A 91 24.81 7.01 13.55
C VAL A 91 24.65 6.18 14.82
N ASP A 92 23.50 5.53 15.00
CA ASP A 92 23.26 4.69 16.18
C ASP A 92 23.90 3.29 16.03
N HIS A 93 24.54 3.01 14.89
CA HIS A 93 25.27 1.77 14.59
C HIS A 93 24.45 0.48 14.79
N VAL A 94 23.15 0.55 14.56
CA VAL A 94 22.26 -0.62 14.64
C VAL A 94 22.61 -1.61 13.52
N GLY A 95 22.90 -2.87 13.88
CA GLY A 95 23.11 -3.95 12.91
C GLY A 95 24.57 -4.16 12.47
N VAL A 96 25.52 -3.33 12.91
CA VAL A 96 26.94 -3.36 12.50
C VAL A 96 27.65 -4.71 12.77
N ASN A 97 27.11 -5.57 13.64
CA ASN A 97 27.70 -6.87 14.00
C ASN A 97 26.95 -8.10 13.46
N LYS A 98 25.97 -7.96 12.56
CA LYS A 98 25.09 -9.07 12.11
C LYS A 98 25.31 -9.53 10.66
N SER A 99 26.45 -9.22 10.03
CA SER A 99 26.61 -9.35 8.57
C SER A 99 26.90 -10.76 8.02
N GLU A 100 26.00 -11.72 8.26
CA GLU A 100 25.84 -12.89 7.38
C GLU A 100 24.42 -12.85 6.79
N GLY A 101 24.18 -11.94 5.85
CA GLY A 101 22.94 -11.89 5.08
C GLY A 101 23.04 -12.74 3.81
N THR A 102 21.93 -13.36 3.38
CA THR A 102 21.88 -14.11 2.12
C THR A 102 21.75 -13.15 0.95
N ALA A 103 22.77 -13.08 0.08
CA ALA A 103 22.73 -12.20 -1.08
C ALA A 103 21.57 -12.52 -2.06
N LEU A 104 21.10 -13.77 -2.11
CA LEU A 104 20.00 -14.19 -2.97
C LEU A 104 19.15 -15.28 -2.32
N ASN A 105 17.89 -14.95 -2.02
CA ASN A 105 16.89 -15.90 -1.52
C ASN A 105 15.89 -16.25 -2.64
N LEU A 106 16.17 -17.34 -3.38
CA LEU A 106 15.33 -17.82 -4.49
C LEU A 106 13.87 -18.11 -4.05
N PRO A 107 13.60 -18.80 -2.91
CA PRO A 107 12.24 -18.98 -2.40
C PRO A 107 11.47 -17.68 -2.10
N GLY A 108 12.18 -16.58 -1.85
CA GLY A 108 11.59 -15.26 -1.58
C GLY A 108 11.13 -14.50 -2.84
N ILE A 109 11.65 -14.86 -4.02
CA ILE A 109 11.41 -14.13 -5.27
C ILE A 109 9.91 -13.97 -5.59
N PRO A 110 9.05 -15.00 -5.49
CA PRO A 110 7.61 -14.86 -5.74
C PRO A 110 6.93 -13.77 -4.91
N ILE A 111 7.27 -13.69 -3.62
CA ILE A 111 6.72 -12.68 -2.70
C ILE A 111 7.30 -11.30 -3.04
N ALA A 112 8.60 -11.23 -3.34
CA ALA A 112 9.25 -9.98 -3.74
C ALA A 112 8.61 -9.41 -5.02
N ILE A 113 8.34 -10.24 -6.03
CA ILE A 113 7.65 -9.82 -7.26
C ILE A 113 6.28 -9.19 -6.95
N GLY A 114 5.52 -9.80 -6.04
CA GLY A 114 4.24 -9.27 -5.57
C GLY A 114 4.40 -7.91 -4.89
N LEU A 115 5.35 -7.79 -3.96
CA LEU A 115 5.65 -6.54 -3.25
C LEU A 115 6.09 -5.43 -4.21
N TYR A 116 6.98 -5.72 -5.17
CA TYR A 116 7.37 -4.76 -6.20
C TYR A 116 6.18 -4.33 -7.05
N GLY A 117 5.34 -5.28 -7.48
CA GLY A 117 4.10 -4.98 -8.19
C GLY A 117 3.22 -4.03 -7.40
N TYR A 118 3.05 -4.28 -6.10
CA TYR A 118 2.27 -3.44 -5.21
C TYR A 118 2.86 -2.03 -5.04
N CYS A 119 4.15 -1.91 -4.75
CA CYS A 119 4.84 -0.63 -4.53
C CYS A 119 4.75 0.33 -5.72
N TYR A 120 4.66 -0.20 -6.95
CA TYR A 120 4.50 0.59 -8.18
C TYR A 120 3.05 0.60 -8.69
N SER A 121 2.10 0.18 -7.87
CA SER A 121 0.68 0.26 -8.17
C SER A 121 0.15 1.67 -7.87
N GLY A 122 0.08 2.53 -8.89
CA GLY A 122 -0.53 3.88 -8.78
C GLY A 122 -1.59 4.18 -9.84
N HIS A 123 -1.79 3.26 -10.78
CA HIS A 123 -2.51 3.49 -12.02
C HIS A 123 -3.99 3.87 -11.82
N GLY A 124 -4.63 3.38 -10.74
CA GLY A 124 -6.02 3.69 -10.42
C GLY A 124 -6.26 5.15 -10.05
N VAL A 125 -5.23 5.87 -9.57
CA VAL A 125 -5.36 7.28 -9.17
C VAL A 125 -4.95 8.26 -10.29
N PHE A 126 -4.29 7.77 -11.34
CA PHE A 126 -3.77 8.60 -12.43
C PHE A 126 -4.83 9.46 -13.13
N PRO A 127 -6.04 8.97 -13.44
CA PRO A 127 -7.08 9.81 -14.04
C PRO A 127 -7.50 10.98 -13.13
N ASN A 128 -7.59 10.74 -11.81
CA ASN A 128 -7.93 11.77 -10.83
C ASN A 128 -6.80 12.80 -10.69
N ILE A 129 -5.55 12.35 -10.72
CA ILE A 129 -4.40 13.27 -10.75
C ILE A 129 -4.43 14.11 -12.03
N TYR A 130 -4.64 13.48 -13.19
CA TYR A 130 -4.68 14.17 -14.48
C TYR A 130 -5.78 15.24 -14.53
N SER A 131 -7.00 14.90 -14.10
CA SER A 131 -8.12 15.85 -14.08
C SER A 131 -7.95 16.98 -13.07
N SER A 132 -7.20 16.75 -11.99
CA SER A 132 -6.92 17.75 -10.94
C SER A 132 -5.75 18.68 -11.28
N LEU A 133 -4.94 18.38 -12.30
CA LEU A 133 -3.82 19.23 -12.69
C LEU A 133 -4.30 20.52 -13.35
N LYS A 134 -3.87 21.67 -12.81
CA LYS A 134 -4.08 22.99 -13.44
C LYS A 134 -3.53 23.06 -14.87
N LYS A 135 -2.45 22.31 -15.16
CA LYS A 135 -1.82 22.19 -16.48
C LYS A 135 -1.62 20.72 -16.82
N SER A 136 -2.56 20.12 -17.54
CA SER A 136 -2.54 18.70 -17.92
C SER A 136 -1.31 18.28 -18.72
N ASN A 137 -0.70 19.19 -19.50
CA ASN A 137 0.55 18.92 -20.23
C ASN A 137 1.75 18.59 -19.30
N GLN A 138 1.66 18.91 -18.00
CA GLN A 138 2.71 18.57 -17.03
C GLN A 138 2.59 17.16 -16.46
N PHE A 139 1.53 16.41 -16.80
CA PHE A 139 1.23 15.11 -16.21
C PHE A 139 2.40 14.12 -16.30
N ASN A 140 3.04 14.00 -17.46
CA ASN A 140 4.19 13.10 -17.63
C ASN A 140 5.37 13.49 -16.72
N ALA A 141 5.67 14.79 -16.61
CA ALA A 141 6.75 15.26 -15.74
C ALA A 141 6.45 14.98 -14.26
N VAL A 142 5.19 15.16 -13.84
CA VAL A 142 4.73 14.80 -12.48
C VAL A 142 4.89 13.30 -12.24
N LEU A 143 4.43 12.45 -13.16
CA LEU A 143 4.56 11.00 -13.04
C LEU A 143 6.01 10.54 -12.92
N PHE A 144 6.90 11.00 -13.81
CA PHE A 144 8.32 10.64 -13.75
C PHE A 144 8.96 11.08 -12.43
N THR A 145 8.65 12.28 -11.97
CA THR A 145 9.19 12.81 -10.70
C THR A 145 8.74 11.97 -9.52
N CYS A 146 7.44 11.65 -9.44
CA CYS A 146 6.89 10.83 -8.36
C CYS A 146 7.48 9.41 -8.36
N ILE A 147 7.55 8.75 -9.52
CA ILE A 147 8.10 7.39 -9.62
C ILE A 147 9.59 7.37 -9.27
N ALA A 148 10.37 8.35 -9.74
CA ALA A 148 11.79 8.46 -9.43
C ALA A 148 12.03 8.67 -7.93
N LEU A 149 11.30 9.60 -7.31
CA LEU A 149 11.41 9.87 -5.88
C LEU A 149 11.03 8.63 -5.04
N SER A 150 9.92 7.97 -5.35
CA SER A 150 9.51 6.74 -4.66
C SER A 150 10.54 5.63 -4.81
N THR A 151 11.11 5.46 -6.01
CA THR A 151 12.15 4.45 -6.28
C THR A 151 13.40 4.69 -5.43
N VAL A 152 13.85 5.94 -5.31
CA VAL A 152 15.01 6.28 -4.46
C VAL A 152 14.72 5.98 -3.00
N LEU A 153 13.53 6.35 -2.50
CA LEU A 153 13.15 6.09 -1.11
C LEU A 153 13.03 4.58 -0.82
N PHE A 154 12.39 3.82 -1.71
CA PHE A 154 12.25 2.36 -1.56
C PHE A 154 13.59 1.65 -1.64
N ALA A 155 14.44 1.99 -2.62
CA ALA A 155 15.77 1.39 -2.76
C ALA A 155 16.65 1.73 -1.55
N GLY A 156 16.64 2.98 -1.10
CA GLY A 156 17.38 3.40 0.09
C GLY A 156 16.92 2.66 1.35
N ALA A 157 15.62 2.56 1.57
CA ALA A 157 15.06 1.84 2.71
C ALA A 157 15.34 0.33 2.65
N ALA A 158 15.23 -0.29 1.47
CA ALA A 158 15.52 -1.70 1.29
C ALA A 158 16.99 -2.03 1.56
N VAL A 159 17.91 -1.25 0.99
CA VAL A 159 19.36 -1.43 1.18
C VAL A 159 19.73 -1.23 2.65
N MET A 160 19.34 -0.10 3.24
CA MET A 160 19.68 0.20 4.64
C MET A 160 19.03 -0.79 5.61
N GLY A 161 17.73 -1.07 5.43
CA GLY A 161 16.99 -2.01 6.28
C GLY A 161 17.59 -3.40 6.24
N TYR A 162 17.94 -3.91 5.05
CA TYR A 162 18.55 -5.23 4.93
C TYR A 162 19.99 -5.28 5.48
N ILE A 163 20.78 -4.21 5.33
CA ILE A 163 22.09 -4.10 6.00
C ILE A 163 21.95 -4.17 7.52
N MET A 164 20.95 -3.49 8.09
CA MET A 164 20.76 -3.43 9.54
C MET A 164 20.18 -4.72 10.14
N PHE A 165 19.25 -5.37 9.43
CA PHE A 165 18.41 -6.43 10.00
C PHE A 165 18.62 -7.81 9.33
N GLY A 166 19.20 -7.88 8.14
CA GLY A 166 19.48 -9.12 7.41
C GLY A 166 18.24 -10.00 7.24
N GLU A 167 18.40 -11.31 7.44
CA GLU A 167 17.30 -12.29 7.37
C GLU A 167 16.20 -12.09 8.42
N THR A 168 16.47 -11.32 9.48
CA THR A 168 15.48 -11.03 10.53
C THR A 168 14.59 -9.83 10.21
N THR A 169 14.70 -9.29 8.99
CA THR A 169 13.85 -8.17 8.54
C THR A 169 12.39 -8.59 8.56
N GLU A 170 11.59 -7.87 9.35
CA GLU A 170 10.14 -7.99 9.38
C GLU A 170 9.52 -7.33 8.15
N SER A 171 8.25 -7.63 7.90
CA SER A 171 7.49 -7.01 6.79
C SER A 171 7.44 -5.47 6.85
N GLN A 172 7.67 -4.90 8.04
CA GLN A 172 7.80 -3.48 8.30
C GLN A 172 9.10 -3.25 9.09
N PHE A 173 10.05 -2.51 8.53
CA PHE A 173 11.33 -2.27 9.19
C PHE A 173 11.19 -1.52 10.53
N THR A 174 10.08 -0.78 10.71
CA THR A 174 9.73 -0.14 11.99
C THR A 174 9.55 -1.14 13.12
N LEU A 175 9.13 -2.37 12.81
CA LEU A 175 9.01 -3.46 13.76
C LEU A 175 10.38 -4.05 14.15
N ASN A 176 11.41 -3.89 13.33
CA ASN A 176 12.78 -4.26 13.68
C ASN A 176 13.51 -3.19 14.50
N MET A 177 13.13 -1.92 14.37
CA MET A 177 13.86 -0.82 15.00
C MET A 177 13.87 -0.90 16.54
N PRO A 178 15.03 -0.68 17.21
CA PRO A 178 15.13 -0.75 18.67
C PRO A 178 14.31 0.33 19.37
N PRO A 179 13.45 0.00 20.37
CA PRO A 179 12.50 0.95 20.95
C PRO A 179 13.12 2.06 21.82
N ASN A 180 14.38 1.89 22.24
CA ASN A 180 15.09 2.83 23.11
C ASN A 180 15.69 4.02 22.35
N LEU A 181 15.82 3.96 21.04
CA LEU A 181 16.42 5.02 20.23
C LEU A 181 15.42 6.12 19.89
N MET A 182 15.89 7.37 19.85
CA MET A 182 15.06 8.51 19.45
C MET A 182 14.64 8.41 17.98
N SER A 183 15.56 8.00 17.11
CA SER A 183 15.32 7.74 15.67
C SER A 183 14.15 6.77 15.48
N SER A 184 14.14 5.65 16.21
CA SER A 184 13.05 4.68 16.20
C SER A 184 11.72 5.28 16.67
N LYS A 185 11.72 6.03 17.78
CA LYS A 185 10.49 6.65 18.31
C LYS A 185 9.89 7.64 17.31
N ILE A 186 10.73 8.48 16.72
CA ILE A 186 10.30 9.44 15.70
C ILE A 186 9.73 8.69 14.50
N ALA A 187 10.41 7.65 14.00
CA ALA A 187 9.94 6.88 12.87
C ALA A 187 8.58 6.23 13.14
N VAL A 188 8.41 5.56 14.28
CA VAL A 188 7.14 4.87 14.60
C VAL A 188 6.01 5.88 14.79
N TRP A 189 6.22 6.98 15.54
CA TRP A 189 5.19 8.02 15.68
C TRP A 189 4.89 8.76 14.37
N THR A 190 5.86 8.87 13.47
CA THR A 190 5.63 9.45 12.14
C THR A 190 4.82 8.48 11.28
N THR A 191 5.10 7.19 11.34
CA THR A 191 4.31 6.14 10.68
C THR A 191 2.86 6.17 11.14
N VAL A 192 2.61 6.42 12.43
CA VAL A 192 1.26 6.58 13.01
C VAL A 192 0.44 7.71 12.37
N THR A 193 1.10 8.71 11.78
CA THR A 193 0.40 9.81 11.08
C THR A 193 0.06 9.48 9.62
N ASN A 194 0.59 8.38 9.06
CA ASN A 194 0.42 8.04 7.64
C ASN A 194 -1.03 7.78 7.25
N PRO A 195 -1.83 6.97 7.97
CA PRO A 195 -3.23 6.74 7.61
C PRO A 195 -4.03 8.05 7.61
N ILE A 196 -3.79 8.94 8.57
CA ILE A 196 -4.49 10.23 8.66
C ILE A 196 -4.26 11.07 7.39
N THR A 197 -3.05 11.03 6.84
CA THR A 197 -2.69 11.84 5.67
C THR A 197 -3.03 11.21 4.34
N LYS A 198 -3.03 9.86 4.24
CA LYS A 198 -3.12 9.14 2.96
C LYS A 198 -4.43 8.37 2.77
N TYR A 199 -5.10 7.98 3.85
CA TYR A 199 -6.27 7.09 3.77
C TYR A 199 -7.41 7.74 2.99
N ALA A 200 -7.83 8.96 3.35
CA ALA A 200 -8.92 9.67 2.66
C ALA A 200 -8.63 9.90 1.17
N LEU A 201 -7.39 10.23 0.82
CA LEU A 201 -6.96 10.42 -0.58
C LEU A 201 -7.04 9.14 -1.39
N THR A 202 -6.61 8.01 -0.80
CA THR A 202 -6.66 6.69 -1.43
C THR A 202 -8.11 6.20 -1.56
N MET A 203 -8.93 6.50 -0.55
CA MET A 203 -10.34 6.14 -0.50
C MET A 203 -11.21 6.91 -1.49
N THR A 204 -10.83 8.14 -1.82
CA THR A 204 -11.64 9.03 -2.67
C THR A 204 -11.89 8.47 -4.08
N PRO A 205 -10.89 8.05 -4.87
CA PRO A 205 -11.13 7.47 -6.20
C PRO A 205 -11.92 6.15 -6.16
N LEU A 206 -11.72 5.35 -5.10
CA LEU A 206 -12.50 4.15 -4.82
C LEU A 206 -13.98 4.50 -4.58
N ALA A 207 -14.23 5.47 -3.69
CA ALA A 207 -15.58 5.92 -3.37
C ALA A 207 -16.26 6.53 -4.59
N LEU A 208 -15.60 7.44 -5.33
CA LEU A 208 -16.14 8.05 -6.55
C LEU A 208 -16.55 7.00 -7.60
N SER A 209 -15.72 5.98 -7.82
CA SER A 209 -16.02 4.89 -8.76
C SER A 209 -17.27 4.11 -8.38
N LEU A 210 -17.59 3.98 -7.08
CA LEU A 210 -18.79 3.31 -6.59
C LEU A 210 -20.00 4.27 -6.49
N GLU A 211 -19.75 5.55 -6.19
CA GLU A 211 -20.76 6.60 -6.20
C GLU A 211 -21.36 6.79 -7.61
N GLU A 212 -20.54 6.66 -8.67
CA GLU A 212 -20.99 6.69 -10.07
C GLU A 212 -21.91 5.53 -10.45
N LEU A 213 -21.82 4.39 -9.74
CA LEU A 213 -22.73 3.25 -9.95
C LEU A 213 -24.09 3.46 -9.28
N LEU A 214 -24.21 4.43 -8.37
CA LEU A 214 -25.49 4.76 -7.74
C LEU A 214 -26.38 5.55 -8.72
N PRO A 215 -27.69 5.27 -8.76
CA PRO A 215 -28.64 6.11 -9.48
C PRO A 215 -28.56 7.56 -8.99
N THR A 216 -28.72 8.55 -9.87
CA THR A 216 -28.61 9.99 -9.53
C THR A 216 -29.52 10.38 -8.35
N ASN A 217 -30.73 9.80 -8.26
CA ASN A 217 -31.67 10.04 -7.16
C ASN A 217 -31.17 9.51 -5.78
N ARG A 218 -30.17 8.63 -5.77
CA ARG A 218 -29.55 8.06 -4.57
C ARG A 218 -28.23 8.71 -4.20
N GLN A 219 -27.71 9.66 -4.97
CA GLN A 219 -26.46 10.40 -4.67
C GLN A 219 -26.68 11.53 -3.65
N THR A 220 -27.45 11.26 -2.59
CA THR A 220 -27.64 12.21 -1.48
C THR A 220 -26.40 12.24 -0.59
N TYR A 221 -26.20 13.34 0.14
CA TYR A 221 -25.07 13.49 1.06
C TYR A 221 -24.99 12.35 2.10
N GLY A 222 -26.13 11.96 2.67
CA GLY A 222 -26.22 10.87 3.65
C GLY A 222 -25.84 9.50 3.06
N ASN A 223 -26.32 9.18 1.85
CA ASN A 223 -25.98 7.91 1.20
C ASN A 223 -24.50 7.81 0.87
N ILE A 224 -23.87 8.93 0.51
CA ILE A 224 -22.44 8.97 0.21
C ILE A 224 -21.59 8.79 1.47
N ILE A 225 -21.97 9.45 2.58
CA ILE A 225 -21.32 9.18 3.88
C ILE A 225 -21.48 7.71 4.26
N MET A 226 -22.69 7.16 4.14
CA MET A 226 -22.95 5.77 4.47
C MET A 226 -22.11 4.80 3.62
N LEU A 227 -22.01 5.04 2.31
CA LEU A 227 -21.17 4.25 1.42
C LEU A 227 -19.69 4.31 1.84
N ARG A 228 -19.16 5.51 2.08
CA ARG A 228 -17.76 5.69 2.49
C ARG A 228 -17.47 5.03 3.83
N SER A 229 -18.35 5.21 4.81
CA SER A 229 -18.25 4.53 6.10
C SER A 229 -18.31 3.00 5.96
N ALA A 230 -19.19 2.47 5.10
CA ALA A 230 -19.27 1.04 4.84
C ALA A 230 -17.98 0.48 4.22
N LEU A 231 -17.37 1.22 3.29
CA LEU A 231 -16.10 0.83 2.69
C LEU A 231 -14.92 0.88 3.68
N VAL A 232 -14.94 1.83 4.63
CA VAL A 232 -13.96 1.89 5.73
C VAL A 232 -14.14 0.68 6.65
N LEU A 233 -15.38 0.35 7.01
CA LEU A 233 -15.68 -0.81 7.84
C LEU A 233 -15.35 -2.14 7.14
N SER A 234 -15.51 -2.23 5.82
CA SER A 234 -15.07 -3.40 5.06
C SER A 234 -13.55 -3.53 5.05
N SER A 235 -12.80 -2.42 4.97
CA SER A 235 -11.33 -2.45 5.14
C SER A 235 -10.96 -3.03 6.50
N LEU A 236 -11.62 -2.57 7.57
CA LEU A 236 -11.36 -3.06 8.93
C LEU A 236 -11.65 -4.56 9.04
N GLY A 237 -12.78 -5.02 8.50
CA GLY A 237 -13.14 -6.45 8.51
C GLY A 237 -12.06 -7.32 7.86
N VAL A 238 -11.51 -6.89 6.71
CA VAL A 238 -10.43 -7.63 6.04
C VAL A 238 -9.11 -7.51 6.80
N ALA A 239 -8.77 -6.33 7.32
CA ALA A 239 -7.54 -6.11 8.10
C ALA A 239 -7.49 -6.98 9.36
N LEU A 240 -8.61 -7.14 10.06
CA LEU A 240 -8.73 -8.04 11.22
C LEU A 240 -8.74 -9.52 10.82
N SER A 241 -9.30 -9.83 9.65
CA SER A 241 -9.36 -11.21 9.17
C SER A 241 -7.98 -11.70 8.75
N VAL A 242 -7.21 -10.90 8.00
CA VAL A 242 -5.90 -11.25 7.41
C VAL A 242 -4.84 -10.20 7.75
N PRO A 243 -4.32 -10.17 8.99
CA PRO A 243 -3.39 -9.13 9.46
C PRO A 243 -1.93 -9.33 9.01
N PHE A 244 -1.70 -10.02 7.88
CA PHE A 244 -0.34 -10.28 7.38
C PHE A 244 0.10 -9.21 6.38
N PHE A 245 0.61 -8.08 6.90
CA PHE A 245 1.02 -6.91 6.11
C PHE A 245 1.74 -7.29 4.80
N GLY A 246 2.90 -7.96 4.92
CA GLY A 246 3.72 -8.40 3.78
C GLY A 246 2.99 -9.28 2.76
N LEU A 247 2.21 -10.24 3.24
CA LEU A 247 1.56 -11.24 2.39
C LEU A 247 0.34 -10.67 1.66
N VAL A 248 -0.43 -9.80 2.33
CA VAL A 248 -1.59 -9.10 1.71
C VAL A 248 -1.11 -8.20 0.58
N MET A 249 -0.07 -7.38 0.82
CA MET A 249 0.52 -6.54 -0.23
C MET A 249 1.05 -7.35 -1.40
N SER A 250 1.79 -8.43 -1.12
CA SER A 250 2.30 -9.35 -2.14
C SER A 250 1.18 -9.97 -2.98
N LEU A 251 0.10 -10.42 -2.33
CA LEU A 251 -1.07 -10.99 -3.00
C LEU A 251 -1.74 -9.95 -3.92
N VAL A 252 -1.92 -8.74 -3.42
CA VAL A 252 -2.57 -7.64 -4.17
C VAL A 252 -1.71 -7.25 -5.38
N GLY A 253 -0.40 -7.08 -5.19
CA GLY A 253 0.51 -6.72 -6.28
C GLY A 253 0.65 -7.83 -7.32
N SER A 254 0.76 -9.08 -6.89
CA SER A 254 0.86 -10.22 -7.82
C SER A 254 -0.43 -10.49 -8.57
N LEU A 255 -1.61 -10.39 -7.94
CA LEU A 255 -2.88 -10.66 -8.61
C LEU A 255 -3.42 -9.42 -9.34
N LEU A 256 -3.67 -8.34 -8.61
CA LEU A 256 -4.40 -7.18 -9.11
C LEU A 256 -3.50 -6.27 -9.94
N THR A 257 -2.29 -5.97 -9.47
CA THR A 257 -1.41 -5.06 -10.20
C THR A 257 -0.87 -5.71 -11.48
N MET A 258 -0.47 -6.99 -11.46
CA MET A 258 -0.08 -7.70 -12.69
C MET A 258 -1.20 -7.69 -13.73
N PHE A 259 -2.45 -7.87 -13.30
CA PHE A 259 -3.59 -7.80 -14.20
C PHE A 259 -3.83 -6.38 -14.76
N VAL A 260 -3.95 -5.37 -13.88
CA VAL A 260 -4.37 -4.02 -14.26
C VAL A 260 -3.26 -3.20 -14.93
N ALA A 261 -2.00 -3.37 -14.51
CA ALA A 261 -0.88 -2.55 -14.95
C ALA A 261 -0.04 -3.18 -16.07
N TYR A 262 -0.03 -4.52 -16.20
CA TYR A 262 0.82 -5.21 -17.18
C TYR A 262 -0.01 -5.89 -18.27
N ILE A 263 -0.87 -6.84 -17.88
CA ILE A 263 -1.61 -7.68 -18.84
C ILE A 263 -2.63 -6.84 -19.62
N LEU A 264 -3.48 -6.10 -18.90
CA LEU A 264 -4.60 -5.40 -19.49
C LEU A 264 -4.19 -4.27 -20.45
N PRO A 265 -3.23 -3.36 -20.11
CA PRO A 265 -2.85 -2.28 -21.03
C PRO A 265 -2.27 -2.83 -22.34
N CYS A 266 -1.46 -3.89 -22.26
CA CYS A 266 -0.91 -4.56 -23.44
C CYS A 266 -2.02 -5.22 -24.29
N ALA A 267 -2.95 -5.92 -23.65
CA ALA A 267 -4.08 -6.54 -24.35
C ALA A 267 -4.98 -5.49 -25.02
N CYS A 268 -5.29 -4.39 -24.33
CA CYS A 268 -6.06 -3.28 -24.88
C CYS A 268 -5.32 -2.59 -26.03
N PHE A 269 -4.02 -2.33 -25.89
CA PHE A 269 -3.20 -1.74 -26.95
C PHE A 269 -3.25 -2.57 -28.24
N LEU A 270 -3.04 -3.89 -28.13
CA LEU A 270 -3.11 -4.81 -29.27
C LEU A 270 -4.51 -4.93 -29.86
N ALA A 271 -5.56 -4.90 -29.03
CA ALA A 271 -6.94 -5.00 -29.48
C ALA A 271 -7.41 -3.74 -30.21
N ILE A 272 -7.05 -2.56 -29.69
CA ILE A 272 -7.50 -1.26 -30.24
C ILE A 272 -6.71 -0.90 -31.50
N LEU A 273 -5.38 -1.09 -31.49
CA LEU A 273 -4.50 -0.64 -32.57
C LEU A 273 -4.13 -1.75 -33.56
N ARG A 274 -4.86 -2.87 -33.58
CA ARG A 274 -4.52 -4.12 -34.28
C ARG A 274 -3.98 -3.96 -35.71
N SER A 275 -4.50 -3.01 -36.48
CA SER A 275 -4.10 -2.75 -37.87
C SER A 275 -2.85 -1.87 -38.05
N THR A 276 -2.42 -1.19 -36.98
CA THR A 276 -1.33 -0.21 -36.98
C THR A 276 -0.11 -0.64 -36.16
N VAL A 277 -0.23 -1.72 -35.40
CA VAL A 277 0.84 -2.20 -34.51
C VAL A 277 1.97 -2.85 -35.32
N THR A 278 3.21 -2.46 -35.03
CA THR A 278 4.40 -3.10 -35.60
C THR A 278 4.68 -4.45 -34.96
N TRP A 279 5.34 -5.38 -35.67
CA TRP A 279 5.63 -6.71 -35.13
C TRP A 279 6.46 -6.65 -33.83
N TYR A 280 7.39 -5.69 -33.69
CA TYR A 280 8.15 -5.46 -32.46
C TYR A 280 7.26 -5.13 -31.27
N GLN A 281 6.28 -4.25 -31.45
CA GLN A 281 5.31 -3.90 -30.41
C GLN A 281 4.42 -5.11 -30.04
N ILE A 282 4.05 -5.94 -31.03
CA ILE A 282 3.33 -7.19 -30.76
C ILE A 282 4.15 -8.12 -29.88
N VAL A 283 5.41 -8.39 -30.26
CA VAL A 283 6.31 -9.27 -29.49
C VAL A 283 6.50 -8.74 -28.07
N LEU A 284 6.72 -7.43 -27.91
CA LEU A 284 6.89 -6.81 -26.59
C LEU A 284 5.62 -6.92 -25.73
N CYS A 285 4.44 -6.59 -26.28
CA CYS A 285 3.18 -6.70 -25.54
C CYS A 285 2.88 -8.15 -25.14
N VAL A 286 3.09 -9.11 -26.04
CA VAL A 286 2.91 -10.54 -25.75
C VAL A 286 3.88 -10.99 -24.66
N PHE A 287 5.15 -10.57 -24.73
CA PHE A 287 6.14 -10.87 -23.70
C PHE A 287 5.70 -10.34 -22.32
N ILE A 288 5.26 -9.08 -22.23
CA ILE A 288 4.77 -8.49 -20.97
C ILE A 288 3.56 -9.28 -20.44
N ILE A 289 2.62 -9.67 -21.31
CA ILE A 289 1.46 -10.47 -20.92
C ILE A 289 1.88 -11.82 -20.34
N VAL A 290 2.79 -12.54 -21.00
CA VAL A 290 3.26 -13.86 -20.53
C VAL A 290 3.98 -13.73 -19.20
N VAL A 291 4.91 -12.78 -19.07
CA VAL A 291 5.63 -12.52 -17.81
C VAL A 291 4.63 -12.14 -16.71
N GLY A 292 3.68 -11.25 -17.00
CA GLY A 292 2.64 -10.85 -16.08
C GLY A 292 1.78 -12.02 -15.59
N LEU A 293 1.40 -12.94 -16.48
CA LEU A 293 0.65 -14.15 -16.13
C LEU A 293 1.47 -15.11 -15.25
N CYS A 294 2.75 -15.32 -15.57
CA CYS A 294 3.65 -16.14 -14.76
C CYS A 294 3.83 -15.55 -13.36
N CYS A 295 4.13 -14.25 -13.28
CA CYS A 295 4.27 -13.52 -12.01
C CYS A 295 2.97 -13.56 -11.19
N ALA A 296 1.82 -13.37 -11.84
CA ALA A 296 0.53 -13.43 -11.18
C ALA A 296 0.25 -14.82 -10.61
N GLY A 297 0.46 -15.89 -11.38
CA GLY A 297 0.25 -17.26 -10.93
C GLY A 297 1.15 -17.63 -9.76
N VAL A 298 2.47 -17.45 -9.93
CA VAL A 298 3.48 -17.86 -8.95
C VAL A 298 3.41 -17.00 -7.68
N GLY A 299 3.26 -15.69 -7.82
CA GLY A 299 3.15 -14.76 -6.68
C GLY A 299 1.86 -14.94 -5.89
N THR A 300 0.73 -15.12 -6.57
CA THR A 300 -0.57 -15.39 -5.91
C THR A 300 -0.53 -16.71 -5.15
N TYR A 301 -0.05 -17.78 -5.79
CA TYR A 301 0.06 -19.08 -5.15
C TYR A 301 0.95 -19.03 -3.91
N SER A 302 2.14 -18.42 -4.02
CA SER A 302 3.06 -18.32 -2.90
C SER A 302 2.49 -17.48 -1.75
N SER A 303 1.83 -16.36 -2.05
CA SER A 303 1.26 -15.48 -1.02
C SER A 303 0.09 -16.18 -0.31
N LEU A 304 -0.82 -16.79 -1.07
CA LEU A 304 -1.97 -17.50 -0.53
C LEU A 304 -1.57 -18.73 0.28
N SER A 305 -0.62 -19.53 -0.21
CA SER A 305 -0.10 -20.69 0.51
C SER A 305 0.50 -20.28 1.86
N LYS A 306 1.26 -19.19 1.91
CA LYS A 306 1.84 -18.67 3.17
C LYS A 306 0.75 -18.13 4.10
N ILE A 307 -0.26 -17.43 3.59
CA ILE A 307 -1.40 -16.97 4.39
C ILE A 307 -2.10 -18.17 5.04
N ILE A 308 -2.42 -19.21 4.25
CA ILE A 308 -3.09 -20.42 4.75
C ILE A 308 -2.24 -21.11 5.82
N GLN A 309 -0.93 -21.26 5.59
CA GLN A 309 -0.01 -21.87 6.55
C GLN A 309 0.07 -21.11 7.88
N ASN A 310 -0.07 -19.78 7.88
CA ASN A 310 -0.05 -18.99 9.13
C ASN A 310 -1.32 -19.15 9.97
N TYR A 311 -2.41 -19.72 9.43
CA TYR A 311 -3.62 -20.05 10.21
C TYR A 311 -3.67 -21.48 10.73
N GLN A 312 -2.74 -22.34 10.28
CA GLN A 312 -2.66 -23.74 10.71
C GLN A 312 -1.78 -23.88 11.94
#